data_AF-A0A644TDR4-F1
#
_entry.id   AF-A0A644TDR4-F1
#
_cell.length_a   1.000
_cell.length_b   1.000
_cell.length_c   1.000
_cell.angle_alpha   90.00
_cell.angle_beta   90.00
_cell.angle_gamma   90.00
#
_symmetry.space_group_name_H-M   'P 1'
#
loop_
_entity.id
_entity.type
_entity.pdbx_description
1 polymer ?
#
loop_
_entity_poly.entity_id
_entity_poly.type
_entity_poly.pdbx_seq_one_letter_code
_entity_poly.pdbx_strand_id
1 'polypeptide(L)'
;MNDDKPVFGSFDFFPQRFLGCRIRDKDSVIGFVIMVENNPAQDDDPELLVILCKSVLFEMLYRGRTAMQRIPYFGLFKDIIELNATKKELKERISSLRVAMIL
;
A
#
# COMPACT_ATOMS: atom_id res chain seq x y z
N MET A 1 16.87 1.89 12.59
CA MET A 1 15.40 1.88 12.84
C MET A 1 14.72 1.80 11.48
N ASN A 2 14.77 0.62 10.85
CA ASN A 2 14.58 0.41 9.39
C ASN A 2 13.33 -0.40 9.05
N ASP A 3 12.37 -0.53 9.98
CA ASP A 3 11.17 -1.31 9.71
C ASP A 3 10.16 -0.42 8.97
N ASP A 4 9.81 -0.79 7.74
CA ASP A 4 8.77 -0.14 6.91
C ASP A 4 7.37 -0.67 7.23
N LYS A 5 7.24 -1.39 8.34
CA LYS A 5 5.96 -1.87 8.80
C LYS A 5 5.03 -0.70 9.09
N PRO A 6 3.76 -0.83 8.72
CA PRO A 6 2.72 0.05 9.20
C PRO A 6 2.76 0.13 10.72
N VAL A 7 2.58 1.34 11.24
CA VAL A 7 2.62 1.64 12.67
C VAL A 7 1.27 2.20 13.08
N PHE A 8 0.72 1.63 14.14
CA PHE A 8 -0.40 2.23 14.85
C PHE A 8 0.11 3.30 15.80
N GLY A 9 -0.52 4.46 15.78
CA GLY A 9 -0.23 5.56 16.69
C GLY A 9 -1.49 6.33 17.08
N SER A 10 -1.29 7.37 17.87
CA SER A 10 -2.34 8.30 18.29
C SER A 10 -1.78 9.71 18.27
N PHE A 11 -2.64 10.70 18.06
CA PHE A 11 -2.27 12.10 18.22
C PHE A 11 -2.74 12.57 19.60
N ASP A 12 -1.94 13.36 20.30
CA ASP A 12 -2.30 13.86 21.64
C ASP A 12 -3.57 14.73 21.62
N PHE A 13 -3.85 15.37 20.49
CA PHE A 13 -4.98 16.26 20.28
C PHE A 13 -6.19 15.61 19.59
N PHE A 14 -6.11 14.32 19.24
CA PHE A 14 -7.16 13.64 18.49
C PHE A 14 -7.47 12.26 19.06
N PRO A 15 -8.74 11.98 19.42
CA PRO A 15 -9.09 10.78 20.16
C PRO A 15 -8.97 9.49 19.34
N GLN A 16 -8.95 9.59 18.02
CA GLN A 16 -8.85 8.43 17.14
C GLN A 16 -7.39 8.08 16.90
N ARG A 17 -7.12 6.77 16.90
CA ARG A 17 -5.84 6.21 16.47
C ARG A 17 -5.64 6.41 14.98
N PHE A 18 -4.40 6.28 14.54
CA PHE A 18 -4.05 6.23 13.14
C PHE A 18 -3.22 5.00 12.82
N LEU A 19 -3.30 4.57 11.57
CA LEU A 19 -2.40 3.62 10.95
C LEU A 19 -1.55 4.37 9.92
N GLY A 20 -0.24 4.43 10.16
CA GLY A 20 0.70 5.17 9.34
C GLY A 20 1.72 4.26 8.67
N CYS A 21 2.08 4.53 7.43
CA CYS A 21 3.14 3.82 6.73
C CYS A 21 4.00 4.81 5.94
N ARG A 22 5.31 4.51 5.89
CA ARG A 22 6.27 5.29 5.09
C ARG A 22 6.13 4.91 3.63
N ILE A 23 6.22 5.91 2.76
CA ILE A 23 6.43 5.74 1.33
C ILE A 23 7.93 5.84 1.08
N ARG A 24 8.53 4.79 0.54
CA ARG A 24 9.96 4.73 0.24
C ARG A 24 10.24 4.54 -1.23
N ASP A 25 11.20 5.30 -1.74
CA ASP A 25 11.89 4.98 -2.99
C ASP A 25 13.30 4.48 -2.64
N LYS A 26 13.54 3.18 -2.83
CA LYS A 26 14.76 2.49 -2.40
C LYS A 26 15.03 2.76 -0.91
N ASP A 27 16.16 3.40 -0.60
CA ASP A 27 16.57 3.68 0.78
C ASP A 27 16.01 5.00 1.34
N SER A 28 15.35 5.81 0.51
CA SER A 28 14.87 7.13 0.88
C SER A 28 13.38 7.12 1.22
N VAL A 29 13.03 7.74 2.34
CA VAL A 29 11.61 8.02 2.68
C VAL A 29 11.21 9.28 1.93
N ILE A 30 10.23 9.15 1.03
CA ILE A 30 9.76 10.25 0.17
C ILE A 30 8.40 10.80 0.61
N GLY A 31 7.73 10.13 1.55
CA GLY A 31 6.42 10.55 2.04
C GLY A 31 5.85 9.59 3.08
N PHE A 32 4.62 9.88 3.50
CA PHE A 32 3.88 9.10 4.48
C PHE A 32 2.42 9.00 4.04
N VAL A 33 1.81 7.84 4.24
CA VAL A 33 0.36 7.68 4.20
C VAL A 33 -0.11 7.50 5.65
N ILE A 34 -1.12 8.26 6.04
CA ILE A 34 -1.74 8.18 7.36
C ILE A 34 -3.23 7.99 7.17
N MET A 35 -3.76 6.89 7.69
CA MET A 35 -5.18 6.63 7.78
C MET A 35 -5.62 6.82 9.23
N VAL A 36 -6.67 7.60 9.42
CA VAL A 36 -7.23 7.87 10.74
C VAL A 36 -8.41 6.94 10.96
N GLU A 37 -8.41 6.22 12.07
CA GLU A 37 -9.41 5.19 12.39
C GLU A 37 -10.75 5.86 12.72
N ASN A 38 -11.70 5.85 11.78
CA ASN A 38 -13.10 6.08 12.11
C ASN A 38 -13.77 4.80 12.66
N ASN A 39 -13.28 3.64 12.19
CA ASN A 39 -13.54 2.31 12.75
C ASN A 39 -12.21 1.63 13.07
N PRO A 40 -12.16 0.67 14.01
CA PRO A 40 -10.94 -0.07 14.30
C PRO A 40 -10.40 -0.79 13.06
N ALA A 41 -9.08 -0.70 12.84
CA ALA A 41 -8.42 -1.42 11.75
C ALA A 41 -8.53 -2.94 11.95
N GLN A 42 -8.71 -3.66 10.86
CA GLN A 42 -8.74 -5.11 10.80
C GLN A 42 -7.33 -5.67 10.56
N ASP A 43 -7.17 -6.98 10.78
CA ASP A 43 -5.87 -7.66 10.66
C ASP A 43 -5.23 -7.51 9.27
N ASP A 44 -6.05 -7.38 8.22
CA ASP A 44 -5.59 -7.24 6.82
C ASP A 44 -5.22 -5.79 6.44
N ASP A 45 -5.65 -4.78 7.21
CA ASP A 45 -5.48 -3.35 6.86
C ASP A 45 -4.02 -2.88 6.81
N PRO A 46 -3.10 -3.31 7.69
CA PRO A 46 -1.68 -3.00 7.55
C PRO A 46 -1.10 -3.44 6.21
N GLU A 47 -1.42 -4.64 5.73
CA GLU A 47 -0.91 -5.13 4.45
C GLU A 47 -1.47 -4.31 3.27
N LEU A 48 -2.75 -3.96 3.33
CA LEU A 48 -3.38 -3.07 2.35
C LEU A 48 -2.75 -1.67 2.33
N LEU A 49 -2.35 -1.13 3.49
CA LEU A 49 -1.69 0.16 3.56
C LEU A 49 -0.30 0.14 2.88
N VAL A 50 0.46 -0.94 3.04
CA VAL A 50 1.74 -1.11 2.32
C VAL A 50 1.52 -1.11 0.81
N ILE A 51 0.49 -1.83 0.36
CA ILE A 51 0.11 -1.88 -1.06
C ILE A 51 -0.25 -0.47 -1.55
N LEU A 52 -1.05 0.30 -0.79
CA LEU A 52 -1.41 1.68 -1.10
C LEU A 52 -0.19 2.61 -1.20
N CYS A 53 0.75 2.52 -0.26
CA CYS A 53 1.99 3.30 -0.31
C CYS A 53 2.77 3.07 -1.61
N LYS A 54 2.80 1.85 -2.13
CA LYS A 54 3.44 1.54 -3.41
C LYS A 54 2.70 2.15 -4.60
N SER A 55 1.37 2.18 -4.58
CA SER A 55 0.59 2.88 -5.62
C SER A 55 0.88 4.36 -5.63
N VAL A 56 0.91 4.98 -4.44
CA VAL A 56 1.19 6.42 -4.32
C VAL A 56 2.60 6.73 -4.78
N LEU A 57 3.61 5.95 -4.34
CA LEU A 57 4.98 6.06 -4.85
C LEU A 57 5.03 6.00 -6.37
N PHE A 58 4.30 5.03 -6.94
CA PHE A 58 4.28 4.85 -8.38
C PHE A 58 3.67 6.07 -9.09
N GLU A 59 2.52 6.56 -8.64
CA GLU A 59 1.94 7.78 -9.19
C GLU A 59 2.86 9.00 -9.05
N MET A 60 3.61 9.10 -7.95
CA MET A 60 4.60 10.16 -7.75
C MET A 60 5.76 10.08 -8.76
N LEU A 61 6.26 8.88 -9.04
CA LEU A 61 7.38 8.66 -9.97
C LEU A 61 6.98 8.75 -11.44
N TYR A 62 5.75 8.36 -11.78
CA TYR A 62 5.32 8.16 -13.17
C TYR A 62 4.19 9.09 -13.63
N ARG A 63 3.86 10.12 -12.85
CA ARG A 63 2.86 11.14 -13.20
C ARG A 63 3.06 11.64 -14.64
N GLY A 64 2.11 11.33 -15.52
CA GLY A 64 2.14 11.75 -16.93
C GLY A 64 2.88 10.81 -17.90
N ARG A 65 3.41 9.66 -17.45
CA ARG A 65 3.94 8.60 -18.35
C ARG A 65 2.92 7.46 -18.48
N THR A 66 2.45 7.20 -19.69
CA THR A 66 1.45 6.18 -20.08
C THR A 66 1.90 4.72 -19.92
N ALA A 67 2.95 4.44 -19.13
CA ALA A 67 3.45 3.08 -18.91
C ALA A 67 2.68 2.31 -17.81
N MET A 68 1.64 2.89 -17.20
CA MET A 68 0.82 2.27 -16.13
C MET A 68 0.35 0.84 -16.45
N GLN A 69 0.08 0.54 -17.73
CA GLN A 69 -0.41 -0.78 -18.15
C GLN A 69 0.65 -1.89 -18.13
N ARG A 70 1.94 -1.56 -18.01
CA ARG A 70 3.02 -2.56 -17.97
C ARG A 70 3.33 -3.09 -16.57
N ILE A 71 2.65 -2.58 -15.54
CA ILE A 71 3.07 -2.78 -14.16
C ILE A 71 2.04 -3.62 -13.39
N PRO A 72 2.44 -4.77 -12.84
CA PRO A 72 1.52 -5.81 -12.38
C PRO A 72 0.61 -5.38 -11.22
N TYR A 73 0.99 -4.35 -10.46
CA TYR A 73 0.18 -3.81 -9.36
C TYR A 73 -1.11 -3.12 -9.83
N PHE A 74 -1.12 -2.49 -11.01
CA PHE A 74 -2.31 -1.78 -11.51
C PHE A 74 -3.46 -2.71 -11.87
N GLY A 75 -3.15 -3.88 -12.45
CA GLY A 75 -4.14 -4.92 -12.67
C GLY A 75 -4.74 -5.42 -11.36
N LEU A 76 -3.90 -5.58 -10.32
CA LEU A 76 -4.37 -5.96 -8.99
C LEU A 76 -5.31 -4.89 -8.40
N PHE A 77 -4.95 -3.60 -8.47
CA PHE A 77 -5.81 -2.52 -7.97
C PHE A 77 -7.12 -2.43 -8.71
N LYS A 78 -7.08 -2.52 -10.05
CA LYS A 78 -8.29 -2.56 -10.86
C LYS A 78 -9.20 -3.69 -10.42
N ASP A 79 -8.66 -4.89 -10.23
CA ASP A 79 -9.45 -6.05 -9.85
C ASP A 79 -10.02 -5.96 -8.43
N ILE A 80 -9.32 -5.31 -7.50
CA ILE A 80 -9.81 -5.04 -6.14
C ILE A 80 -10.93 -4.00 -6.16
N ILE A 81 -10.73 -2.88 -6.87
CA ILE A 81 -11.67 -1.74 -6.90
C ILE A 81 -12.94 -2.10 -7.68
N GLU A 82 -12.77 -2.77 -8.83
CA GLU A 82 -13.88 -3.19 -9.69
C GLU A 82 -14.49 -4.53 -9.26
N LEU A 83 -13.96 -5.17 -8.21
CA LEU A 83 -14.39 -6.49 -7.72
C LEU A 83 -14.34 -7.59 -8.79
N ASN A 84 -13.41 -7.50 -9.72
CA ASN A 84 -13.28 -8.43 -10.85
C ASN A 84 -12.52 -9.73 -10.50
N ALA A 85 -11.91 -9.81 -9.31
CA ALA A 85 -11.15 -10.99 -8.89
C ALA A 85 -11.63 -11.53 -7.54
N THR A 86 -11.61 -12.85 -7.41
CA THR A 86 -11.90 -13.55 -6.16
C THR A 86 -10.78 -13.37 -5.13
N LYS A 87 -11.11 -13.53 -3.84
CA LYS A 87 -10.13 -13.43 -2.74
C LYS A 87 -8.93 -14.39 -2.91
N LYS A 88 -9.14 -15.55 -3.56
CA LYS A 88 -8.08 -16.52 -3.87
C LYS A 88 -7.13 -16.00 -4.95
N GLU A 89 -7.66 -15.49 -6.06
CA GLU A 89 -6.87 -14.94 -7.17
C GLU A 89 -6.06 -13.71 -6.73
N LEU A 90 -6.65 -12.86 -5.88
CA LEU A 90 -5.93 -11.73 -5.28
C LEU A 90 -4.75 -12.20 -4.44
N LYS A 91 -4.92 -13.24 -3.61
CA LYS A 91 -3.82 -13.80 -2.79
C LYS A 91 -2.69 -14.38 -3.65
N GLU A 92 -3.01 -15.11 -4.72
CA GLU A 92 -2.00 -15.68 -5.63
C GLU A 92 -1.22 -14.60 -6.39
N ARG A 93 -1.89 -13.51 -6.76
CA ARG A 93 -1.22 -12.38 -7.40
C ARG A 93 -0.36 -11.58 -6.43
N ILE A 94 -0.83 -11.36 -5.20
CA ILE A 94 -0.05 -10.73 -4.13
C ILE A 94 1.20 -11.56 -3.81
N SER A 95 1.10 -12.89 -3.74
CA SER A 95 2.28 -13.74 -3.49
C SER A 95 3.29 -13.68 -4.64
N SER A 96 2.82 -13.63 -5.89
CA SER A 96 3.68 -13.47 -7.08
C SER A 96 4.44 -12.14 -7.07
N LEU A 97 3.81 -11.07 -6.55
CA LEU A 97 4.44 -9.77 -6.39
C LEU A 97 5.53 -9.75 -5.30
N ARG A 98 5.45 -10.64 -4.29
CA ARG A 98 6.53 -10.79 -3.29
C ARG A 98 7.77 -11.47 -3.89
N VAL A 99 7.60 -12.41 -4.82
CA VAL A 99 8.72 -13.11 -5.48
C VAL A 99 9.51 -12.18 -6.40
N ALA A 100 8.83 -11.28 -7.13
CA ALA A 100 9.47 -10.30 -8.00
C ALA A 100 10.26 -9.21 -7.25
N MET A 101 10.17 -9.13 -5.93
CA MET A 101 10.93 -8.18 -5.10
C MET A 101 12.29 -8.71 -4.60
N ILE A 102 12.58 -10.00 -4.82
CA ILE A 102 13.82 -10.66 -4.35
C ILE A 102 14.90 -10.72 -5.47
N LEU A 103 14.56 -10.32 -6.69
CA LEU A 103 15.46 -10.19 -7.85
C LEU A 103 15.69 -8.72 -8.19
#